data_AF-A0A6J1MT64-F1
#
_entry.id   AF-A0A6J1MT64-F1
#
_cell.length_a   1.000
_cell.length_b   1.000
_cell.length_c   1.000
_cell.angle_alpha   90.00
_cell.angle_beta   90.00
_cell.angle_gamma   90.00
#
_symmetry.space_group_name_H-M   'P 1'
#
loop_
_entity.id
_entity.type
_entity.pdbx_description
1 polymer ?
#
loop_
_entity_poly.entity_id
_entity_poly.type
_entity_poly.pdbx_seq_one_letter_code
_entity_poly.pdbx_strand_id
1 'polypeptide(L)'
;MAEKYGISDGQFKLIQKQAERRAEMRREFLKQRTNPWKHADQAGYVFDTAHQRFISMKVTHFDRFEANRKTSLFGFFAIVVPMISYGYLVWNERNKREQKIRAGEVPYKDRIFKLC
;
A
#
# COMPACT_ATOMS: atom_id res chain seq x y z
N MET A 1 -31.91 -3.68 27.89
CA MET A 1 -31.33 -2.39 27.45
C MET A 1 -29.85 -2.43 27.83
N ALA A 2 -28.93 -2.02 26.97
CA ALA A 2 -27.51 -2.05 27.31
C ALA A 2 -27.23 -1.14 28.51
N GLU A 3 -26.69 -1.69 29.59
CA GLU A 3 -26.39 -0.94 30.80
C GLU A 3 -25.31 0.13 30.52
N LYS A 4 -25.45 1.31 31.13
CA LYS A 4 -24.46 2.38 31.02
C LYS A 4 -23.26 2.02 31.91
N TYR A 5 -22.31 1.25 31.38
CA TYR A 5 -21.08 0.82 32.06
C TYR A 5 -20.11 1.98 32.36
N GLY A 6 -20.49 2.97 33.17
CA GLY A 6 -19.64 4.12 33.49
C GLY A 6 -19.29 5.01 32.29
N ILE A 7 -19.96 4.82 31.15
CA ILE A 7 -19.73 5.56 29.91
C ILE A 7 -20.55 6.87 29.97
N SER A 8 -19.94 7.98 29.52
CA SER A 8 -20.64 9.26 29.40
C SER A 8 -21.84 9.16 28.44
N ASP A 9 -22.92 9.90 28.70
CA ASP A 9 -24.15 9.86 27.89
C ASP A 9 -23.91 10.16 26.41
N GLY A 10 -22.92 11.02 26.10
CA GLY A 10 -22.52 11.33 24.72
C GLY A 10 -21.90 10.12 24.00
N GLN A 11 -20.97 9.43 24.66
CA GLN A 11 -20.33 8.22 24.11
C GLN A 11 -21.34 7.08 23.93
N PHE A 12 -22.27 6.93 24.88
CA PHE A 12 -23.35 5.94 24.77
C PHE A 12 -24.20 6.17 23.51
N LYS A 13 -24.62 7.42 23.26
CA LYS A 13 -25.37 7.79 22.05
C LYS A 13 -24.57 7.52 20.77
N LEU A 14 -23.25 7.74 20.77
CA LEU A 14 -22.40 7.44 19.61
C LEU A 14 -22.32 5.94 19.33
N ILE A 15 -22.15 5.11 20.36
CA ILE A 15 -22.13 3.65 20.24
C ILE A 15 -23.46 3.14 19.70
N GLN A 16 -24.57 3.65 20.24
CA GLN A 16 -25.91 3.31 19.78
C GLN A 16 -26.08 3.62 18.28
N LYS A 17 -25.72 4.84 17.83
CA LYS A 17 -25.76 5.22 16.42
C LYS A 17 -24.85 4.37 15.52
N GLN A 18 -23.72 3.87 16.04
CA GLN A 18 -22.86 2.96 15.28
C GLN A 18 -23.48 1.57 15.15
N ALA A 19 -24.06 1.06 16.24
CA ALA A 19 -24.75 -0.23 16.25
C ALA A 19 -25.96 -0.23 15.31
N GLU A 20 -26.76 0.84 15.34
CA GLU A 20 -27.91 1.04 14.45
C GLU A 20 -27.48 1.04 12.98
N ARG A 21 -26.46 1.82 12.60
CA ARG A 21 -25.91 1.83 11.23
C ARG A 21 -25.40 0.47 10.79
N ARG A 22 -24.71 -0.27 11.67
CA ARG A 22 -24.22 -1.62 11.36
C ARG A 22 -25.38 -2.61 11.16
N ALA A 23 -26.41 -2.52 11.99
CA ALA A 23 -27.60 -3.37 11.88
C ALA A 23 -28.39 -3.08 10.60
N GLU A 24 -28.49 -1.81 10.19
CA GLU A 24 -29.09 -1.40 8.91
C GLU A 24 -28.33 -1.98 7.72
N MET A 25 -27.03 -1.73 7.60
CA MET A 25 -26.20 -2.26 6.49
C MET A 25 -26.24 -3.80 6.44
N ARG A 26 -26.23 -4.47 7.59
CA ARG A 26 -26.34 -5.94 7.64
C ARG A 26 -27.70 -6.43 7.15
N ARG A 27 -28.79 -5.74 7.51
CA ARG A 27 -30.15 -6.09 7.04
C ARG A 27 -30.25 -5.96 5.52
N GLU A 28 -29.71 -4.89 4.96
CA GLU A 28 -29.67 -4.69 3.50
C GLU A 28 -28.86 -5.77 2.79
N PHE A 29 -27.65 -6.07 3.30
CA PHE A 29 -26.80 -7.12 2.75
C PHE A 29 -27.47 -8.49 2.80
N LEU A 30 -28.07 -8.86 3.93
CA LEU A 30 -28.78 -10.12 4.06
C LEU A 30 -29.96 -10.20 3.10
N LYS A 31 -30.77 -9.13 2.98
CA LYS A 31 -31.89 -9.07 2.02
C LYS A 31 -31.44 -9.33 0.59
N GLN A 32 -30.31 -8.75 0.18
CA GLN A 32 -29.76 -8.94 -1.16
C GLN A 32 -29.16 -10.34 -1.33
N ARG A 33 -28.45 -10.84 -0.31
CA ARG A 33 -27.78 -12.15 -0.34
C ARG A 33 -28.75 -13.33 -0.30
N THR A 34 -29.87 -13.23 0.40
CA THR A 34 -30.84 -14.33 0.49
C THR A 34 -31.83 -14.36 -0.67
N ASN A 35 -31.84 -13.37 -1.56
CA ASN A 35 -32.76 -13.32 -2.70
C ASN A 35 -32.31 -14.29 -3.82
N PRO A 36 -33.05 -15.38 -4.10
CA PRO A 36 -32.66 -16.38 -5.09
C PRO A 36 -32.65 -15.83 -6.53
N TRP A 37 -33.61 -14.94 -6.85
CA TRP A 37 -33.77 -14.41 -8.20
C TRP A 37 -32.60 -13.50 -8.61
N LYS A 38 -32.08 -12.74 -7.64
CA LYS A 38 -30.91 -11.86 -7.79
C LYS A 38 -29.61 -12.64 -8.04
N HIS A 39 -29.49 -13.87 -7.51
CA HIS A 39 -28.32 -14.72 -7.73
C HIS A 39 -28.38 -15.46 -9.07
N ALA A 40 -29.57 -15.65 -9.63
CA ALA A 40 -29.77 -16.30 -10.94
C ALA A 40 -29.54 -15.33 -12.12
N ASP A 41 -29.84 -14.04 -11.95
CA ASP A 41 -29.78 -13.02 -13.01
C ASP A 41 -28.38 -12.37 -13.20
N GLN A 42 -27.55 -12.34 -12.16
CA GLN A 42 -26.21 -11.73 -12.19
C GLN A 42 -25.14 -12.73 -11.71
N ALA A 43 -23.86 -12.38 -11.83
CA ALA A 43 -22.68 -13.21 -11.52
C ALA A 43 -22.49 -13.61 -10.02
N GLY A 44 -23.58 -13.76 -9.26
CA GLY A 44 -23.59 -14.34 -7.92
C GLY A 44 -22.99 -13.49 -6.80
N TYR A 45 -22.56 -12.24 -7.07
CA TYR A 45 -21.99 -11.35 -6.07
C TYR A 45 -22.93 -10.18 -5.71
N VAL A 46 -22.91 -9.78 -4.44
CA VAL A 46 -23.63 -8.59 -3.94
C VAL A 46 -22.72 -7.38 -4.12
N PHE A 47 -23.20 -6.39 -4.85
CA PHE A 47 -22.44 -5.16 -5.10
C PHE A 47 -22.41 -4.27 -3.85
N ASP A 48 -21.21 -3.97 -3.36
CA ASP A 48 -21.00 -3.03 -2.26
C ASP A 48 -20.48 -1.68 -2.78
N THR A 49 -21.30 -0.64 -2.62
CA THR A 49 -20.95 0.73 -2.99
C THR A 49 -19.80 1.28 -2.15
N ALA A 50 -19.63 0.85 -0.89
CA ALA A 50 -18.53 1.28 -0.04
C ALA A 50 -17.20 0.71 -0.54
N HIS A 51 -17.19 -0.57 -0.90
CA HIS A 51 -16.03 -1.21 -1.52
C HIS A 51 -15.64 -0.54 -2.84
N GLN A 52 -16.62 -0.27 -3.72
CA GLN A 52 -16.36 0.42 -4.99
C GLN A 52 -15.76 1.81 -4.76
N ARG A 53 -16.30 2.59 -3.80
CA ARG A 53 -15.75 3.92 -3.45
C ARG A 53 -14.32 3.81 -2.96
N PHE A 54 -14.01 2.83 -2.11
CA PHE A 54 -12.65 2.60 -1.63
C PHE A 54 -11.66 2.28 -2.77
N ILE A 55 -12.04 1.40 -3.69
CA ILE A 55 -11.23 1.11 -4.88
C ILE A 55 -11.07 2.37 -5.74
N SER A 56 -12.17 3.09 -5.98
CA SER A 56 -12.16 4.30 -6.80
C SER A 56 -11.23 5.36 -6.22
N MET A 57 -11.21 5.51 -4.89
CA MET A 57 -10.29 6.43 -4.18
C MET A 57 -8.83 6.02 -4.31
N LYS A 58 -8.52 4.71 -4.34
CA LYS A 58 -7.15 4.23 -4.56
C LYS A 58 -6.67 4.52 -5.97
N VAL A 59 -7.53 4.32 -6.97
CA VAL A 59 -7.20 4.58 -8.38
C VAL A 59 -7.03 6.09 -8.62
N THR A 60 -7.90 6.91 -8.05
CA THR A 60 -7.88 8.38 -8.16
C THR A 60 -7.02 9.06 -7.08
N HIS A 61 -6.04 8.34 -6.52
CA HIS A 61 -5.16 8.88 -5.49
C HIS A 61 -4.25 9.99 -6.06
N PHE A 62 -3.83 9.86 -7.32
CA PHE A 62 -2.99 10.85 -7.98
C PHE A 62 -3.69 12.20 -8.16
N ASP A 63 -4.99 12.20 -8.48
CA ASP A 63 -5.78 13.43 -8.65
C ASP A 63 -5.89 14.26 -7.36
N ARG A 64 -5.69 13.62 -6.20
CA ARG A 64 -5.73 14.24 -4.87
C ARG A 64 -4.34 14.40 -4.26
N PHE A 65 -3.29 14.23 -5.06
CA PHE A 65 -1.92 14.38 -4.58
C PHE A 65 -1.60 15.86 -4.34
N GLU A 66 -1.15 16.17 -3.14
CA GLU A 66 -0.62 17.49 -2.79
C GLU A 66 0.86 17.40 -2.46
N ALA A 67 1.65 18.29 -3.07
CA ALA A 67 3.07 18.43 -2.78
C ALA A 67 3.24 19.09 -1.41
N ASN A 68 3.66 18.30 -0.42
CA ASN A 68 3.94 18.73 0.95
C ASN A 68 5.38 18.33 1.29
N ARG A 69 6.00 19.02 2.26
CA ARG A 69 7.35 18.70 2.74
C ARG A 69 7.50 17.22 3.09
N LYS A 70 6.48 16.62 3.72
CA LYS A 70 6.49 15.19 4.06
C LYS A 70 6.48 14.28 2.82
N THR A 71 5.66 14.59 1.82
CA THR A 71 5.55 13.78 0.59
C THR A 71 6.79 13.94 -0.30
N SER A 72 7.32 15.15 -0.40
CA SER A 72 8.59 15.44 -1.09
C SER A 72 9.78 14.75 -0.43
N LEU A 73 9.89 14.78 0.90
CA LEU A 73 10.98 14.13 1.63
C LEU A 73 10.92 12.61 1.46
N PHE A 74 9.72 12.03 1.54
CA PHE A 74 9.52 10.61 1.27
C PHE A 74 9.94 10.24 -0.16
N GLY A 75 9.52 11.02 -1.16
CA GLY A 75 9.92 10.79 -2.55
C GLY A 75 11.44 10.88 -2.77
N PHE A 76 12.10 11.85 -2.13
CA PHE A 76 13.55 11.99 -2.20
C PHE A 76 14.27 10.76 -1.62
N PHE A 77 13.88 10.30 -0.43
CA PHE A 77 14.50 9.12 0.19
C PHE A 77 14.13 7.82 -0.52
N ALA A 78 12.93 7.70 -1.08
CA ALA A 78 12.49 6.49 -1.75
C ALA A 78 13.11 6.32 -3.15
N ILE A 79 13.45 7.42 -3.83
CA ILE A 79 13.91 7.38 -5.22
C ILE A 79 15.39 7.77 -5.31
N VAL A 80 15.75 8.97 -4.86
CA VAL A 80 17.08 9.55 -5.09
C VAL A 80 18.15 8.80 -4.31
N VAL A 81 17.88 8.47 -3.05
CA VAL A 81 18.87 7.80 -2.20
C VAL A 81 19.24 6.39 -2.70
N PRO A 82 18.29 5.51 -3.08
CA PRO A 82 18.62 4.22 -3.67
C PRO A 82 19.39 4.33 -4.99
N MET A 83 19.06 5.29 -5.84
CA MET A 83 19.77 5.49 -7.11
C MET A 83 21.23 5.88 -6.88
N ILE A 84 21.47 6.85 -6.00
CA ILE A 84 22.83 7.31 -5.67
C ILE A 84 23.62 6.22 -4.93
N SER A 85 23.00 5.54 -3.96
CA SER A 85 23.67 4.51 -3.18
C SER A 85 24.09 3.32 -4.06
N TYR A 86 23.21 2.86 -4.94
CA TYR A 86 23.53 1.80 -5.88
C TYR A 86 24.65 2.21 -6.84
N GLY A 87 24.58 3.42 -7.40
CA GLY A 87 25.63 3.96 -8.27
C GLY A 87 26.99 4.02 -7.56
N TYR A 88 27.01 4.48 -6.30
CA TYR A 88 28.23 4.54 -5.50
C TYR A 88 28.81 3.16 -5.19
N LEU A 89 27.96 2.18 -4.84
CA LEU A 89 28.41 0.80 -4.58
C LEU A 89 29.07 0.18 -5.80
N VAL A 90 28.43 0.30 -6.97
CA VAL A 90 28.97 -0.20 -8.24
C VAL A 90 30.28 0.51 -8.60
N TRP A 91 30.34 1.83 -8.45
CA TRP A 91 31.56 2.60 -8.73
C TRP A 91 32.72 2.19 -7.81
N ASN A 92 32.46 2.04 -6.51
CA ASN A 92 33.46 1.63 -5.53
C ASN A 92 33.98 0.21 -5.80
N GLU A 93 33.10 -0.72 -6.12
CA GLU A 93 33.49 -2.09 -6.48
C GLU A 93 34.35 -2.11 -7.75
N ARG A 94 33.96 -1.36 -8.78
CA ARG A 94 34.72 -1.25 -10.03
C ARG A 94 36.12 -0.70 -9.80
N ASN A 95 36.25 0.41 -9.06
CA ASN A 95 37.54 1.03 -8.80
C ASN A 95 38.45 0.12 -7.97
N LYS A 96 37.92 -0.49 -6.91
CA LYS A 96 38.69 -1.44 -6.08
C LYS A 96 39.16 -2.63 -6.92
N ARG A 97 38.30 -3.16 -7.78
CA ARG A 97 38.66 -4.29 -8.66
C ARG A 97 39.74 -3.89 -9.66
N GLU A 98 39.61 -2.72 -10.29
CA GLU A 98 40.63 -2.20 -11.22
C GLU A 98 41.97 -1.98 -10.53
N GLN A 99 41.97 -1.43 -9.30
CA GLN A 99 43.19 -1.26 -8.51
C GLN A 99 43.90 -2.59 -8.24
N LYS A 100 43.15 -3.62 -7.81
CA LYS A 100 43.72 -4.97 -7.59
C LYS A 100 44.28 -5.60 -8.87
N ILE A 101 43.62 -5.38 -10.01
CA ILE A 101 44.12 -5.83 -11.31
C ILE A 101 45.43 -5.12 -11.68
N ARG A 102 45.52 -3.80 -11.47
CA ARG A 102 46.73 -3.00 -11.75
C ARG A 102 47.88 -3.32 -10.80
N ALA A 103 47.59 -3.64 -9.54
CA ALA A 103 48.57 -4.08 -8.56
C ALA A 103 49.09 -5.51 -8.82
N GLY A 104 48.46 -6.27 -9.72
CA GLY A 104 48.85 -7.64 -10.04
C GLY A 104 48.34 -8.69 -9.05
N GLU A 105 47.46 -8.33 -8.11
CA GLU A 105 46.91 -9.23 -7.09
C GLU A 105 45.93 -10.27 -7.68
N VAL A 106 45.32 -9.96 -8.83
CA VAL A 106 44.33 -10.83 -9.49
C VAL A 106 44.93 -11.51 -10.72
N PRO A 107 45.04 -12.85 -10.73
CA PRO A 107 45.57 -13.58 -11.88
C PRO A 107 44.62 -13.46 -13.08
N TYR A 108 45.17 -13.49 -14.30
CA TYR A 108 44.42 -13.25 -15.53
C TYR A 108 43.22 -14.20 -15.72
N LYS A 109 43.34 -15.45 -15.27
CA LYS A 109 42.26 -16.46 -15.35
C LYS A 109 40.98 -16.06 -14.60
N ASP A 110 41.11 -15.33 -13.49
CA ASP A 110 40.03 -14.99 -12.56
C ASP A 110 39.41 -13.61 -12.87
N ARG A 111 39.89 -12.94 -13.93
CA ARG A 111 39.30 -11.68 -14.41
C ARG A 111 37.95 -11.98 -15.09
N ILE A 112 36.90 -11.32 -14.61
CA ILE A 112 35.54 -11.43 -15.16
C ILE A 112 35.47 -10.89 -16.59
N PHE A 113 36.22 -9.82 -16.88
CA PHE A 113 36.37 -9.26 -18.22
C PHE A 113 37.84 -9.39 -18.65
N LYS A 114 38.06 -10.11 -19.75
CA LYS A 114 39.41 -10.45 -20.26
C LYS A 114 39.82 -9.65 -21.49
N LEU A 115 38.86 -9.06 -22.20
CA LEU A 115 39.05 -8.41 -23.52
C LEU A 115 38.80 -6.89 -23.51
N CYS A 116 38.74 -6.28 -22.33
CA CYS A 116 38.58 -4.84 -22.17
C CYS A 116 39.78 -4.25 -21.44
#